data_AF-A0A7X6SHG7-F1
#
_entry.id   AF-A0A7X6SHG7-F1
#
_cell.length_a   1.000
_cell.length_b   1.000
_cell.length_c   1.000
_cell.angle_alpha   90.00
_cell.angle_beta   90.00
_cell.angle_gamma   90.00
#
_symmetry.space_group_name_H-M   'P 1'
#
loop_
_entity.id
_entity.type
_entity.pdbx_description
1 polymer ?
#
loop_
_entity_poly.entity_id
_entity_poly.type
_entity_poly.pdbx_seq_one_letter_code
_entity_poly.pdbx_strand_id
1 'polypeptide(L)'
;MKDKRLFITIVSIFTIISFIIGVSYAYFTVQVVGNDTASTQNVKTGTLKINYTGTDTLDMNNTEPPDTKSMTFTVTNSGTLPVNNY
;
A
#
# COMPACT_ATOMS: atom_id res chain seq x y z
N MET A 1 -14.70 21.88 -60.34
CA MET A 1 -14.15 22.58 -59.14
C MET A 1 -14.82 22.16 -57.82
N LYS A 2 -16.13 21.89 -57.82
CA LYS A 2 -16.90 21.54 -56.61
C LYS A 2 -16.47 20.21 -55.99
N ASP A 3 -16.22 19.17 -56.79
CA ASP A 3 -15.80 17.85 -56.30
C ASP A 3 -14.39 17.87 -55.70
N LYS A 4 -13.50 18.66 -56.28
CA LYS A 4 -12.13 18.83 -55.79
C LYS A 4 -12.09 19.61 -54.46
N ARG A 5 -13.00 20.57 -54.28
CA ARG A 5 -13.19 21.27 -53.00
C ARG A 5 -13.77 20.33 -51.94
N LEU A 6 -14.78 19.52 -52.29
CA LEU A 6 -15.34 18.49 -51.41
C LEU A 6 -14.29 17.48 -50.95
N PHE A 7 -13.45 17.00 -51.87
CA PHE A 7 -12.35 16.09 -51.54
C PHE A 7 -11.35 16.70 -50.55
N ILE A 8 -10.94 17.95 -50.79
CA ILE A 8 -10.02 18.67 -49.88
C ILE A 8 -10.65 18.86 -48.50
N THR A 9 -11.94 19.19 -48.43
CA THR A 9 -12.67 19.34 -47.17
C THR A 9 -12.70 18.01 -46.40
N ILE A 10 -13.01 16.89 -47.06
CA ILE A 10 -13.05 15.57 -46.41
C ILE A 10 -11.67 15.19 -45.86
N VAL A 11 -10.62 15.37 -46.67
CA VAL A 11 -9.25 15.06 -46.24
C VAL A 11 -8.86 15.92 -45.04
N SER A 12 -9.18 17.22 -45.06
CA SER A 12 -8.86 18.13 -43.95
C SER A 12 -9.55 17.76 -42.64
N ILE A 13 -10.79 17.28 -42.69
CA ILE A 13 -11.53 16.84 -41.51
C ILE A 13 -10.91 15.55 -40.95
N PHE A 14 -10.54 14.61 -41.83
CA PHE A 14 -9.87 13.38 -41.42
C PHE A 14 -8.53 13.62 -40.73
N THR A 15 -7.72 14.57 -41.22
CA THR A 15 -6.44 14.89 -40.57
C THR A 15 -6.64 15.49 -39.18
N ILE A 16 -7.63 16.37 -39.00
CA ILE A 16 -7.92 16.97 -37.69
C ILE A 16 -8.36 15.89 -36.69
N ILE A 17 -9.25 14.98 -37.10
CA ILE A 17 -9.73 13.89 -36.25
C ILE A 17 -8.57 12.95 -35.88
N SER A 18 -7.74 12.57 -36.85
CA SER A 18 -6.58 11.71 -36.61
C SER A 18 -5.58 12.34 -35.64
N PHE A 19 -5.36 13.66 -35.75
CA PHE A 19 -4.50 14.40 -34.83
C PHE A 19 -5.02 14.39 -33.39
N ILE A 20 -6.32 14.64 -33.19
CA ILE A 20 -6.94 14.63 -31.85
C ILE A 20 -6.84 13.25 -31.20
N ILE A 21 -7.08 12.18 -31.97
CA ILE A 21 -6.96 10.80 -31.49
C ILE A 21 -5.51 10.49 -31.10
N GLY A 22 -4.53 10.86 -31.94
CA GLY A 22 -3.11 10.63 -31.66
C GLY A 22 -2.62 11.35 -30.40
N VAL A 23 -3.01 12.62 -30.22
CA VAL A 23 -2.67 13.41 -29.02
C VAL A 23 -3.33 12.84 -27.76
N SER A 24 -4.61 12.46 -27.85
CA SER A 24 -5.32 11.84 -26.73
C SER A 24 -4.67 10.51 -26.34
N TYR A 25 -4.38 9.65 -27.31
CA TYR A 25 -3.72 8.36 -27.07
C TYR A 25 -2.36 8.57 -26.38
N ALA A 26 -1.52 9.46 -26.91
CA ALA A 26 -0.21 9.76 -26.31
C ALA A 26 -0.34 10.28 -24.86
N TYR A 27 -1.27 11.22 -24.61
CA TYR A 27 -1.50 11.76 -23.27
C TYR A 27 -1.94 10.67 -22.28
N PHE A 28 -2.90 9.83 -22.66
CA PHE A 28 -3.39 8.77 -21.78
C PHE A 28 -2.39 7.62 -21.62
N THR A 29 -1.64 7.25 -22.64
CA THR A 29 -0.60 6.20 -22.54
C THR A 29 0.52 6.62 -21.59
N VAL A 30 0.98 7.87 -21.62
CA VAL A 30 1.99 8.36 -20.68
C VAL A 30 1.45 8.38 -19.24
N GLN A 31 0.18 8.78 -19.05
CA GLN A 31 -0.44 8.77 -17.72
C GLN A 31 -0.67 7.34 -17.19
N VAL A 32 -1.01 6.39 -18.05
CA VAL A 32 -1.20 4.97 -17.67
C VAL A 32 0.15 4.32 -17.34
N VAL A 33 1.19 4.56 -18.13
CA VAL A 33 2.55 4.01 -17.88
C VAL A 33 3.24 4.70 -16.70
N GLY A 34 3.02 6.01 -16.51
CA GLY A 34 3.56 6.77 -15.38
C GLY A 34 2.91 6.43 -14.03
N ASN A 35 1.77 5.72 -14.03
CA ASN A 35 1.06 5.29 -12.83
C ASN A 35 1.45 3.87 -12.36
N ASP A 36 2.35 3.16 -13.06
CA ASP A 36 2.84 1.83 -12.65
C ASP A 36 3.52 1.87 -11.26
N THR A 37 4.09 3.01 -10.86
CA THR A 37 4.77 3.20 -9.57
C THR A 37 3.89 3.77 -8.46
N ALA A 38 2.70 4.33 -8.77
CA ALA A 38 1.84 4.96 -7.77
C ALA A 38 0.79 4.01 -7.19
N SER A 39 0.48 2.90 -7.89
CA SER A 39 -0.39 1.84 -7.39
C SER A 39 0.31 0.78 -6.54
N THR A 40 1.65 0.79 -6.48
CA THR A 40 2.38 -0.06 -5.54
C THR A 40 2.37 0.59 -4.16
N GLN A 41 1.24 0.48 -3.46
CA GLN A 41 1.28 0.50 -2.00
C GLN A 41 2.26 -0.59 -1.60
N ASN A 42 3.47 -0.21 -1.21
CA ASN A 42 4.44 -1.11 -0.62
C ASN A 42 3.94 -1.48 0.77
N VAL A 43 2.96 -2.37 0.82
CA VAL A 43 2.48 -2.98 2.05
C VAL A 43 3.56 -3.93 2.53
N LYS A 44 4.37 -3.45 3.47
CA LYS A 44 5.25 -4.32 4.24
C LYS A 44 4.37 -5.16 5.15
N THR A 45 4.07 -6.38 4.73
CA THR A 45 3.33 -7.33 5.54
C THR A 45 4.28 -8.05 6.50
N GLY A 46 3.76 -8.44 7.64
CA GLY A 46 4.49 -9.21 8.62
C GLY A 46 3.57 -10.12 9.40
N THR A 47 4.09 -11.25 9.87
CA THR A 47 3.36 -12.12 10.77
C THR A 47 3.38 -11.49 12.15
N LEU A 48 2.19 -11.22 12.72
CA LEU A 48 2.05 -10.82 14.12
C LEU A 48 2.06 -12.08 14.98
N LYS A 49 3.11 -12.27 15.78
CA LYS A 49 3.23 -13.40 16.70
C LYS A 49 3.93 -12.97 17.98
N ILE A 50 3.37 -13.39 19.10
CA ILE A 50 3.94 -13.16 20.43
C ILE A 50 4.05 -14.50 21.15
N ASN A 51 5.18 -14.71 21.82
CA ASN A 51 5.40 -15.87 22.67
C ASN A 51 5.40 -15.41 24.12
N TYR A 52 4.64 -16.10 24.96
CA TYR A 52 4.74 -15.92 26.40
C TYR A 52 6.04 -16.55 26.91
N THR A 53 6.81 -15.78 27.67
CA THR A 53 8.10 -16.20 28.24
C THR A 53 8.24 -15.76 29.70
N GLY A 54 7.13 -15.42 30.35
CA GLY A 54 7.10 -15.05 31.76
C GLY A 54 7.22 -16.27 32.67
N THR A 55 7.35 -16.00 33.96
CA THR A 55 7.25 -17.03 35.01
C THR A 55 5.80 -17.43 35.21
N ASP A 56 5.51 -18.73 35.31
CA ASP A 56 4.13 -19.26 35.47
C ASP A 56 3.69 -19.40 36.92
N THR A 57 4.63 -19.24 37.87
CA THR A 57 4.36 -19.50 39.28
C THR A 57 4.77 -18.31 40.13
N LEU A 58 3.93 -18.02 41.13
CA LEU A 58 4.20 -17.04 42.18
C LEU A 58 4.16 -17.77 43.52
N ASP A 59 5.33 -17.99 44.11
CA ASP A 59 5.42 -18.61 45.42
C ASP A 59 5.17 -17.58 46.53
N MET A 60 4.24 -17.86 47.44
CA MET A 60 3.87 -16.99 48.57
C MET A 60 3.77 -17.82 49.85
N ASN A 61 4.92 -18.25 50.36
CA ASN A 61 5.01 -18.96 51.64
C ASN A 61 5.06 -17.98 52.82
N ASN A 62 4.31 -18.28 53.89
CA ASN A 62 4.32 -17.57 55.18
C ASN A 62 4.08 -16.05 55.14
N THR A 63 3.31 -15.55 54.17
CA THR A 63 2.94 -14.12 54.11
C THR A 63 1.87 -13.77 55.16
N GLU A 64 2.12 -12.71 55.95
CA GLU A 64 1.20 -12.17 56.96
C GLU A 64 0.43 -10.94 56.41
N PRO A 65 -0.86 -10.75 56.72
CA PRO A 65 -1.61 -9.61 56.18
C PRO A 65 -1.15 -8.25 56.71
N PRO A 66 -1.07 -7.19 55.86
CA PRO A 66 -1.43 -7.16 54.44
C PRO A 66 -0.19 -7.24 53.54
N ASP A 67 0.23 -8.46 53.15
CA ASP A 67 1.33 -8.64 52.20
C ASP A 67 0.86 -8.57 50.74
N THR A 68 1.67 -7.97 49.87
CA THR A 68 1.42 -7.89 48.42
C THR A 68 2.65 -8.35 47.66
N LYS A 69 2.47 -9.21 46.65
CA LYS A 69 3.55 -9.66 45.76
C LYS A 69 3.17 -9.39 44.31
N SER A 70 4.09 -8.76 43.56
CA SER A 70 3.91 -8.50 42.14
C SER A 70 4.38 -9.68 41.29
N MET A 71 3.63 -9.98 40.24
CA MET A 71 4.01 -10.96 39.22
C MET A 71 4.25 -10.23 37.90
N THR A 72 5.37 -10.54 37.25
CA THR A 72 5.75 -9.91 35.98
C THR A 72 5.43 -10.86 34.83
N PHE A 73 4.56 -10.42 33.93
CA PHE A 73 4.28 -11.12 32.69
C PHE A 73 5.23 -10.62 31.60
N THR A 74 6.04 -11.53 31.06
CA THR A 74 6.99 -11.21 29.98
C THR A 74 6.54 -11.86 28.68
N VAL A 75 6.55 -11.10 27.59
CA VAL A 75 6.29 -11.60 26.24
C VAL A 75 7.44 -11.24 25.32
N THR A 76 7.69 -12.09 24.35
CA THR A 76 8.68 -11.86 23.29
C THR A 76 7.98 -11.78 21.93
N ASN A 77 8.35 -10.79 21.13
CA ASN A 77 7.90 -10.71 19.75
C ASN A 77 8.62 -11.80 18.93
N SER A 78 7.84 -12.74 18.40
CA SER A 78 8.29 -13.81 17.50
C SER A 78 7.72 -13.65 16.08
N GLY A 79 7.12 -12.50 15.81
CA GLY A 79 6.70 -12.07 14.49
C GLY A 79 7.87 -11.69 13.59
N THR A 80 7.56 -11.33 12.35
CA THR A 80 8.59 -11.01 11.34
C THR A 80 8.97 -9.53 11.28
N LEU A 81 8.25 -8.67 12.01
CA LEU A 81 8.51 -7.23 12.07
C LEU A 81 8.89 -6.81 13.49
N PRO A 82 9.85 -5.88 13.65
CA PRO A 82 10.24 -5.36 14.97
C PRO A 82 9.13 -4.52 15.59
N VAL A 83 9.14 -4.43 16.92
CA VAL A 83 8.25 -3.53 17.66
C VAL A 83 8.83 -2.12 17.59
N ASN A 84 8.06 -1.17 17.06
CA ASN A 84 8.39 0.25 17.09
C ASN A 84 7.66 0.92 18.26
N ASN A 85 8.39 1.63 19.11
CA ASN A 85 7.80 2.52 20.11
C ASN A 85 7.60 3.88 19.45
N TYR A 86 6.34 4.33 19.33
CA TYR A 86 6.01 5.69 18.87
C TYR A 86 6.09 6.68 20.03
#